data_AF-A0A9P7CYC2-F1
#
_entry.id   AF-A0A9P7CYC2-F1
#
_cell.length_a   1.000
_cell.length_b   1.000
_cell.length_c   1.000
_cell.angle_alpha   90.00
_cell.angle_beta   90.00
_cell.angle_gamma   90.00
#
_symmetry.space_group_name_H-M   'P 1'
#
loop_
_entity.id
_entity.type
_entity.pdbx_description
1 polymer ?
#
loop_
_entity_poly.entity_id
_entity_poly.type
_entity_poly.pdbx_seq_one_letter_code
_entity_poly.pdbx_strand_id
1 'polypeptide(L)'
;MNHGQQAIASVYRSYIHEIRRLPHAYLRRVFRLKAEDGCRAALLTKCDDRRAGKLKRVSKTIQQVRAANNGSHQAFNRILDLAYGRVGRLRWELMEPLLSDPNAPLPPPIIPGKESSRPPIYSQELTALLTSGLSRRKRPLVPDDLSFPPILPEHADPNSSDARILGPFSKRREVNARWKYFGQEWKKVLPPLQISVSPSREVRDEGSDLGTSTAVRKIGFDGTTVLEELIQLTTKPENTSAAFLPRRWLRRRYQELLGRLPILTFISACEDMKIKKPGSFSVSLASNALKTRNQGRPSPCATDNDVAWNQKHLVSR
;
A
#
# COMPACT_ATOMS: atom_id res chain seq x y z
N MET A 1 -5.54 -11.73 -42.79
CA MET A 1 -5.44 -11.61 -41.31
C MET A 1 -6.79 -11.98 -40.72
N ASN A 2 -6.84 -12.83 -39.69
CA ASN A 2 -8.11 -13.19 -39.04
C ASN A 2 -8.78 -11.93 -38.46
N HIS A 3 -10.08 -11.73 -38.67
CA HIS A 3 -10.83 -10.54 -38.20
C HIS A 3 -10.58 -10.25 -36.70
N GLY A 4 -10.43 -11.29 -35.87
CA GLY A 4 -10.10 -11.14 -34.46
C GLY A 4 -8.73 -10.52 -34.17
N GLN A 5 -7.70 -10.79 -34.99
CA GLN A 5 -6.37 -10.20 -34.82
C GLN A 5 -6.38 -8.70 -35.17
N GLN A 6 -7.13 -8.32 -36.21
CA GLN A 6 -7.30 -6.92 -36.60
C GLN A 6 -7.99 -6.11 -35.49
N ALA A 7 -9.03 -6.69 -34.87
CA ALA A 7 -9.71 -6.07 -33.73
C ALA A 7 -8.80 -5.87 -32.51
N ILE A 8 -7.92 -6.84 -32.21
CA ILE A 8 -6.95 -6.69 -31.11
C ILE A 8 -5.93 -5.60 -31.45
N ALA A 9 -5.43 -5.56 -32.69
CA ALA A 9 -4.47 -4.55 -33.12
C ALA A 9 -5.06 -3.13 -33.07
N SER A 10 -6.33 -2.94 -33.45
CA SER A 10 -6.99 -1.63 -33.34
C SER A 10 -7.13 -1.18 -31.90
N VAL A 11 -7.59 -2.06 -31.00
CA VAL A 11 -7.68 -1.80 -29.55
C VAL A 11 -6.30 -1.44 -28.97
N TYR A 12 -5.25 -2.18 -29.35
CA TYR A 12 -3.89 -1.91 -28.91
C TYR A 12 -3.41 -0.53 -29.37
N ARG A 13 -3.59 -0.16 -30.64
CA ARG A 13 -3.22 1.16 -31.17
C ARG A 13 -3.95 2.27 -30.40
N SER A 14 -5.26 2.17 -30.24
CA SER A 14 -6.05 3.13 -29.46
C SER A 14 -5.52 3.27 -28.04
N TYR A 15 -5.12 2.16 -27.41
CA TYR A 15 -4.53 2.18 -26.08
C TYR A 15 -3.19 2.93 -26.07
N ILE A 16 -2.28 2.64 -26.99
CA ILE A 16 -0.99 3.32 -27.09
C ILE A 16 -1.15 4.82 -27.34
N HIS A 17 -2.12 5.24 -28.15
CA HIS A 17 -2.43 6.65 -28.36
C HIS A 17 -2.86 7.34 -27.05
N GLU A 18 -3.75 6.73 -26.27
CA GLU A 18 -4.17 7.29 -24.98
C GLU A 18 -3.04 7.28 -23.95
N ILE A 19 -2.18 6.25 -23.96
CA ILE A 19 -1.02 6.17 -23.06
C ILE A 19 -0.06 7.32 -23.33
N ARG A 20 0.20 7.69 -24.59
CA ARG A 20 1.12 8.79 -24.92
C ARG A 20 0.72 10.13 -24.30
N ARG A 21 -0.57 10.34 -24.05
CA ARG A 21 -1.13 11.55 -23.43
C ARG A 21 -0.99 11.57 -21.90
N LEU A 22 -0.60 10.47 -21.27
CA LEU A 22 -0.33 10.44 -19.83
C LEU A 22 0.87 11.34 -19.50
N PRO A 23 0.82 12.06 -18.37
CA PRO A 23 1.80 13.10 -18.04
C PRO A 23 3.20 12.57 -17.80
N HIS A 24 3.34 11.36 -17.24
CA HIS A 24 4.61 10.87 -16.69
C HIS A 24 5.16 9.66 -17.45
N ALA A 25 6.48 9.61 -17.66
CA ALA A 25 7.16 8.53 -18.37
C ALA A 25 6.95 7.16 -17.72
N TYR A 26 7.05 7.08 -16.38
CA TYR A 26 6.76 5.84 -15.64
C TYR A 26 5.33 5.33 -15.86
N LEU A 27 4.31 6.21 -15.80
CA LEU A 27 2.92 5.81 -16.08
C LEU A 27 2.79 5.26 -17.51
N ARG A 28 3.45 5.90 -18.46
CA ARG A 28 3.48 5.42 -19.85
C ARG A 28 4.10 4.02 -19.96
N ARG A 29 5.22 3.78 -19.28
CA ARG A 29 5.88 2.47 -19.25
C ARG A 29 4.98 1.39 -18.64
N VAL A 30 4.39 1.65 -17.48
CA VAL A 30 3.53 0.69 -16.78
C VAL A 30 2.31 0.33 -17.61
N PHE A 31 1.62 1.33 -18.16
CA PHE A 31 0.41 1.07 -18.94
C PHE A 31 0.70 0.47 -20.32
N ARG A 32 1.89 0.73 -20.89
CA ARG A 32 2.36 0.03 -22.09
C ARG A 32 2.56 -1.46 -21.83
N LEU A 33 3.28 -1.83 -20.77
CA LEU A 33 3.44 -3.24 -20.36
C LEU A 33 2.07 -3.90 -20.13
N LYS A 34 1.17 -3.21 -19.43
CA LYS A 34 -0.19 -3.69 -19.20
C LYS A 34 -0.99 -3.88 -20.50
N ALA A 35 -0.82 -3.00 -21.48
CA ALA A 35 -1.46 -3.10 -22.79
C ALA A 35 -0.93 -4.30 -23.57
N GLU A 36 0.39 -4.49 -23.57
CA GLU A 36 1.08 -5.61 -24.21
C GLU A 36 0.62 -6.95 -23.60
N ASP A 37 0.64 -7.08 -22.27
CA ASP A 37 0.19 -8.28 -21.57
C ASP A 37 -1.29 -8.58 -21.83
N GLY A 38 -2.14 -7.56 -21.77
CA GLY A 38 -3.58 -7.71 -22.00
C GLY A 38 -3.90 -8.17 -23.43
N CYS A 39 -3.25 -7.58 -24.43
CA CYS A 39 -3.44 -7.94 -25.84
C CYS A 39 -2.80 -9.28 -26.16
N ARG A 40 -1.60 -9.58 -25.66
CA ARG A 40 -0.94 -10.89 -25.80
C ARG A 40 -1.80 -11.99 -25.17
N ALA A 41 -2.32 -11.78 -23.98
CA ALA A 41 -3.22 -12.72 -23.32
C ALA A 41 -4.53 -12.95 -24.11
N ALA A 42 -5.04 -11.93 -24.81
CA ALA A 42 -6.19 -12.08 -25.69
C ALA A 42 -5.85 -12.88 -26.96
N LEU A 43 -4.70 -12.59 -27.60
CA LEU A 43 -4.21 -13.31 -28.78
C LEU A 43 -4.01 -14.80 -28.53
N LEU A 44 -3.45 -15.16 -27.37
CA LEU A 44 -3.20 -16.56 -27.00
C LEU A 44 -4.48 -17.33 -26.62
N THR A 45 -5.61 -16.66 -26.47
CA THR A 45 -6.86 -17.32 -26.05
C THR A 45 -7.55 -17.94 -27.26
N LYS A 46 -7.73 -19.26 -27.25
CA LYS A 46 -8.41 -20.00 -28.33
C LYS A 46 -9.92 -19.74 -28.38
N CYS A 47 -10.60 -19.78 -27.23
CA CYS A 47 -12.05 -19.58 -27.12
C CYS A 47 -12.45 -18.11 -27.31
N ASP A 48 -13.36 -17.85 -28.24
CA ASP A 48 -13.78 -16.50 -28.63
C ASP A 48 -14.49 -15.73 -27.51
N ASP A 49 -15.35 -16.38 -26.71
CA ASP A 49 -16.02 -15.72 -25.57
C ASP A 49 -15.02 -15.23 -24.52
N ARG A 50 -14.03 -16.08 -24.19
CA ARG A 50 -12.95 -15.72 -23.25
C ARG A 50 -12.07 -14.62 -23.84
N ARG A 51 -11.83 -14.63 -25.15
CA ARG A 51 -11.09 -13.57 -25.86
C ARG A 51 -11.87 -12.25 -25.81
N ALA A 52 -13.17 -12.26 -26.09
CA ALA A 52 -14.05 -11.10 -26.01
C ALA A 52 -14.09 -10.54 -24.58
N GLY A 53 -14.18 -11.40 -23.56
CA GLY A 53 -14.10 -10.99 -22.15
C GLY A 53 -12.77 -10.31 -21.79
N LYS A 54 -11.63 -10.82 -22.30
CA LYS A 54 -10.32 -10.17 -22.12
C LYS A 54 -10.25 -8.83 -22.85
N LEU A 55 -10.72 -8.75 -24.09
CA LEU A 55 -10.78 -7.50 -24.84
C LEU A 55 -11.65 -6.46 -24.14
N LYS A 56 -12.82 -6.85 -23.61
CA LYS A 56 -13.69 -5.96 -22.81
C LYS A 56 -12.95 -5.38 -21.60
N ARG A 57 -12.09 -6.15 -20.92
CA ARG A 57 -11.24 -5.66 -19.82
C ARG A 57 -10.18 -4.67 -20.29
N VAL A 58 -9.54 -4.93 -21.43
CA VAL A 58 -8.59 -3.99 -22.05
C VAL A 58 -9.30 -2.70 -22.42
N SER A 59 -10.44 -2.76 -23.12
CA SER A 59 -11.26 -1.60 -23.48
C SER A 59 -11.72 -0.79 -22.28
N LYS A 60 -12.12 -1.44 -21.17
CA LYS A 60 -12.44 -0.74 -19.92
C LYS A 60 -11.24 0.03 -19.36
N THR A 61 -10.03 -0.54 -19.49
CA THR A 61 -8.81 0.15 -19.07
C THR A 61 -8.50 1.33 -19.98
N ILE A 62 -8.70 1.21 -21.30
CA ILE A 62 -8.58 2.32 -22.25
C ILE A 62 -9.55 3.45 -21.89
N GLN A 63 -10.82 3.12 -21.64
CA GLN A 63 -11.83 4.11 -21.22
C GLN A 63 -11.41 4.82 -19.94
N GLN A 64 -10.84 4.08 -18.99
CA GLN A 64 -10.33 4.66 -17.76
C GLN A 64 -9.14 5.61 -18.01
N VAL A 65 -8.19 5.23 -18.88
CA VAL A 65 -7.06 6.10 -19.27
C VAL A 65 -7.56 7.35 -20.00
N ARG A 66 -8.51 7.21 -20.92
CA ARG A 66 -9.13 8.34 -21.61
C ARG A 66 -9.85 9.27 -20.63
N ALA A 67 -10.64 8.73 -19.71
CA ALA A 67 -11.33 9.53 -18.69
C ALA A 67 -10.34 10.31 -17.81
N ALA A 68 -9.21 9.69 -17.47
CA ALA A 68 -8.15 10.35 -16.71
C ALA A 68 -7.44 11.45 -17.51
N ASN A 69 -7.15 11.21 -18.80
CA ASN A 69 -6.61 12.21 -19.72
C ASN A 69 -7.55 13.41 -19.90
N ASN A 70 -8.87 13.19 -19.78
CA ASN A 70 -9.90 14.22 -19.83
C ASN A 70 -10.13 14.94 -18.47
N GLY A 71 -9.32 14.66 -17.44
CA GLY A 71 -9.36 15.38 -16.16
C GLY A 71 -10.24 14.75 -15.08
N SER A 72 -10.75 13.52 -15.28
CA SER A 72 -11.45 12.80 -14.21
C SER A 72 -10.50 12.42 -13.08
N HIS A 73 -10.69 13.03 -11.91
CA HIS A 73 -9.83 12.80 -10.74
C HIS A 73 -9.93 11.36 -10.21
N GLN A 74 -11.11 10.74 -10.26
CA GLN A 74 -11.29 9.36 -9.81
C GLN A 74 -10.57 8.37 -10.73
N ALA A 75 -10.70 8.56 -12.05
CA ALA A 75 -10.04 7.71 -13.03
C ALA A 75 -8.52 7.83 -12.94
N PHE A 76 -8.01 9.06 -12.77
CA PHE A 76 -6.57 9.32 -12.61
C PHE A 76 -6.02 8.77 -11.29
N ASN A 77 -6.71 8.98 -10.17
CA ASN A 77 -6.32 8.37 -8.90
C ASN A 77 -6.28 6.84 -9.01
N ARG A 78 -7.21 6.23 -9.74
CA ARG A 78 -7.19 4.78 -9.97
C ARG A 78 -6.03 4.34 -10.88
N ILE A 79 -5.59 5.16 -11.83
CA ILE A 79 -4.40 4.91 -12.65
C ILE A 79 -3.15 4.95 -11.79
N LEU A 80 -3.02 5.96 -10.93
CA LEU A 80 -1.95 6.06 -9.94
C LEU A 80 -1.96 4.84 -9.00
N ASP A 81 -3.14 4.46 -8.51
CA ASP A 81 -3.28 3.32 -7.61
C ASP A 81 -2.84 1.99 -8.25
N LEU A 82 -3.08 1.83 -9.54
CA LEU A 82 -2.61 0.66 -10.28
C LEU A 82 -1.11 0.72 -10.52
N ALA A 83 -0.58 1.88 -10.90
CA ALA A 83 0.83 2.05 -11.26
C ALA A 83 1.76 1.93 -10.06
N TYR A 84 1.35 2.45 -8.90
CA TYR A 84 2.15 2.44 -7.66
C TYR A 84 1.70 1.36 -6.68
N GLY A 85 1.06 0.30 -7.16
CA GLY A 85 0.77 -0.90 -6.38
C GLY A 85 -0.17 -0.69 -5.19
N ARG A 86 -1.08 0.28 -5.23
CA ARG A 86 -2.15 0.42 -4.21
C ARG A 86 -3.28 -0.59 -4.43
N VAL A 87 -3.42 -1.08 -5.66
CA VAL A 87 -4.44 -2.06 -6.08
C VAL A 87 -3.87 -3.01 -7.13
N GLY A 88 -4.43 -4.21 -7.20
CA GLY A 88 -4.15 -5.19 -8.26
C GLY A 88 -2.94 -6.06 -7.93
N ARG A 89 -2.30 -6.58 -8.99
CA ARG A 89 -1.19 -7.53 -8.90
C ARG A 89 0.04 -6.93 -8.22
N LEU A 90 0.44 -5.72 -8.63
CA LEU A 90 1.61 -5.05 -8.04
C LEU A 90 1.46 -4.83 -6.53
N ARG A 91 0.23 -4.64 -6.03
CA ARG A 91 -0.01 -4.56 -4.58
C ARG A 91 0.41 -5.85 -3.87
N TRP A 92 0.09 -7.00 -4.45
CA TRP A 92 0.48 -8.29 -3.90
C TRP A 92 1.99 -8.46 -3.96
N GLU A 93 2.61 -8.17 -5.11
CA GLU A 93 4.07 -8.28 -5.30
C GLU A 93 4.85 -7.40 -4.30
N LEU A 94 4.34 -6.22 -3.95
CA LEU A 94 4.94 -5.37 -2.92
C LEU A 94 4.73 -5.89 -1.48
N MET A 95 3.61 -6.57 -1.20
CA MET A 95 3.27 -7.04 0.14
C MET A 95 3.80 -8.45 0.43
N GLU A 96 3.86 -9.33 -0.56
CA GLU A 96 4.30 -10.71 -0.44
C GLU A 96 5.62 -10.90 0.35
N PRO A 97 6.70 -10.14 0.09
CA PRO A 97 7.94 -10.27 0.88
C PRO A 97 7.81 -9.83 2.34
N LEU A 98 6.77 -9.06 2.68
CA LEU A 98 6.45 -8.61 4.05
C LEU A 98 5.56 -9.62 4.80
N LEU A 99 4.87 -10.51 4.09
CA LEU A 99 3.95 -11.48 4.69
C LEU A 99 4.66 -12.74 5.21
N SER A 100 5.91 -12.97 4.81
CA SER A 100 6.72 -14.12 5.22
C SER A 100 8.05 -13.62 5.76
N ASP A 101 8.52 -14.18 6.87
CA ASP A 101 9.83 -13.87 7.42
C ASP A 101 10.74 -15.11 7.32
N PRO A 102 11.74 -15.14 6.42
CA PRO A 102 12.67 -16.26 6.31
C PRO A 102 13.68 -16.32 7.46
N ASN A 103 13.91 -15.20 8.18
CA ASN A 103 14.91 -15.12 9.25
C ASN A 103 14.29 -15.36 10.62
N ALA A 104 12.97 -15.22 10.77
CA ALA A 104 12.28 -15.47 12.03
C ALA A 104 12.12 -16.98 12.31
N PRO A 105 12.32 -17.42 13.56
CA PRO A 105 12.03 -18.80 13.94
C PRO A 105 10.52 -19.07 13.78
N LEU A 106 10.20 -20.23 13.21
CA LEU A 106 8.82 -20.65 13.05
C LEU A 106 8.17 -20.89 14.43
N PRO A 107 7.00 -20.30 14.72
CA PRO A 107 6.31 -20.53 15.98
C PRO A 107 5.87 -22.00 16.09
N PRO A 108 5.72 -22.51 17.32
CA PRO A 108 5.22 -23.85 17.53
C PRO A 108 3.78 -23.99 16.99
N PRO A 109 3.41 -25.17 16.45
CA PRO A 109 2.05 -25.41 15.98
C PRO A 109 1.07 -25.42 17.17
N ILE A 110 -0.07 -24.74 17.02
CA ILE A 110 -1.12 -24.69 18.07
C ILE A 110 -1.70 -26.09 18.33
N ILE A 111 -1.86 -26.88 17.26
CA ILE A 111 -2.28 -28.28 17.31
C ILE A 111 -1.05 -29.17 17.16
N PRO A 112 -0.71 -29.99 18.19
CA PRO A 112 0.44 -30.90 18.11
C PRO A 112 0.37 -31.81 16.88
N GLY A 113 1.50 -31.98 16.19
CA GLY A 113 1.61 -32.81 14.99
C GLY A 113 1.01 -32.20 13.70
N LYS A 114 0.41 -31.00 13.75
CA LYS A 114 -0.18 -30.34 12.57
C LYS A 114 0.52 -29.04 12.23
N GLU A 115 1.47 -29.06 11.31
CA GLU A 115 2.26 -27.87 10.94
C GLU A 115 1.42 -26.73 10.34
N SER A 116 0.32 -27.05 9.64
CA SER A 116 -0.59 -26.04 9.10
C SER A 116 -1.34 -25.25 10.18
N SER A 117 -1.19 -25.63 11.46
CA SER A 117 -1.77 -24.93 12.61
C SER A 117 -0.83 -23.90 13.24
N ARG A 118 0.34 -23.67 12.64
CA ARG A 118 1.24 -22.59 13.07
C ARG A 118 0.53 -21.23 12.92
N PRO A 119 0.66 -20.34 13.92
CA PRO A 119 0.13 -18.99 13.81
C PRO A 119 0.89 -18.19 12.74
N PRO A 120 0.25 -17.14 12.17
CA PRO A 120 0.92 -16.26 11.22
C PRO A 120 2.07 -15.51 11.90
N ILE A 121 3.18 -15.35 11.17
CA ILE A 121 4.36 -14.58 11.62
C ILE A 121 4.23 -13.17 11.08
N TYR A 122 4.42 -12.17 11.94
CA TYR A 122 4.51 -10.78 11.55
C TYR A 122 5.97 -10.39 11.40
N SER A 123 6.40 -10.04 10.18
CA SER A 123 7.73 -9.47 9.99
C SER A 123 7.83 -8.13 10.74
N GLN A 124 9.04 -7.67 11.06
CA GLN A 124 9.22 -6.40 11.78
C GLN A 124 8.72 -5.22 10.96
N GLU A 125 8.91 -5.28 9.64
CA GLU A 125 8.41 -4.30 8.68
C GLU A 125 6.88 -4.27 8.66
N LEU A 126 6.24 -5.44 8.59
CA LEU A 126 4.78 -5.56 8.60
C LEU A 126 4.21 -5.09 9.94
N THR A 127 4.89 -5.42 11.05
CA THR A 127 4.51 -4.98 12.40
C THR A 127 4.51 -3.46 12.50
N ALA A 128 5.59 -2.79 12.06
CA ALA A 128 5.66 -1.34 12.02
C ALA A 128 4.56 -0.71 11.14
N LEU A 129 4.25 -1.34 10.01
CA LEU A 129 3.16 -0.91 9.13
C LEU A 129 1.77 -1.17 9.74
N LEU A 130 1.60 -2.17 10.60
CA LEU A 130 0.31 -2.50 11.22
C LEU A 130 -0.01 -1.60 12.42
N THR A 131 1.02 -1.24 13.18
CA THR A 131 0.93 -0.37 14.36
C THR A 131 0.96 1.11 14.00
N SER A 132 1.49 1.49 12.83
CA SER A 132 1.47 2.88 12.37
C SER A 132 0.11 3.32 11.83
N GLY A 133 -0.32 4.51 12.23
CA GLY A 133 -1.54 5.16 11.72
C GLY A 133 -1.38 5.76 10.31
N LEU A 134 -0.16 5.78 9.75
CA LEU A 134 0.12 6.38 8.43
C LEU A 134 -0.01 5.39 7.28
N SER A 135 0.32 4.12 7.53
CA SER A 135 0.31 3.02 6.55
C SER A 135 -1.03 2.33 6.43
N ARG A 136 -1.95 2.50 7.38
CA ARG A 136 -3.25 1.80 7.37
C ARG A 136 -4.39 2.69 6.92
N ARG A 137 -5.33 2.06 6.21
CA ARG A 137 -6.62 2.68 5.82
C ARG A 137 -7.60 2.80 7.00
N LYS A 138 -7.36 2.07 8.07
CA LYS A 138 -8.17 2.02 9.30
C LYS A 138 -7.29 2.35 10.50
N ARG A 139 -7.90 2.49 11.69
CA ARG A 139 -7.21 2.73 12.97
C ARG A 139 -6.02 1.78 13.15
N PRO A 140 -4.83 2.25 13.58
CA PRO A 140 -3.65 1.42 13.88
C PRO A 140 -3.94 0.30 14.89
N LEU A 141 -3.17 -0.79 14.82
CA LEU A 141 -3.33 -1.93 15.73
C LEU A 141 -2.57 -1.64 17.02
N VAL A 142 -3.10 -2.13 18.14
CA VAL A 142 -2.33 -2.21 19.37
C VAL A 142 -1.33 -3.36 19.19
N PRO A 143 -0.08 -3.24 19.66
CA PRO A 143 0.89 -4.34 19.60
C PRO A 143 0.36 -5.65 20.17
N ASP A 144 -0.45 -5.59 21.23
CA ASP A 144 -1.09 -6.74 21.86
C ASP A 144 -2.11 -7.45 20.95
N ASP A 145 -2.76 -6.72 20.03
CA ASP A 145 -3.69 -7.31 19.05
C ASP A 145 -2.97 -8.23 18.04
N LEU A 146 -1.64 -8.12 17.92
CA LEU A 146 -0.84 -8.97 17.02
C LEU A 146 -0.65 -10.37 17.61
N SER A 147 -0.46 -10.46 18.93
CA SER A 147 -0.31 -11.72 19.65
C SER A 147 -1.67 -12.35 19.96
N PHE A 148 -2.61 -11.54 20.45
CA PHE A 148 -3.96 -11.95 20.81
C PHE A 148 -5.01 -11.08 20.10
N PRO A 149 -5.49 -11.50 18.92
CA PRO A 149 -6.40 -10.68 18.14
C PRO A 149 -7.77 -10.53 18.84
N PRO A 150 -8.43 -9.36 18.73
CA PRO A 150 -9.71 -9.07 19.41
C PRO A 150 -10.89 -9.89 18.89
N ILE A 151 -10.70 -10.71 17.84
CA ILE A 151 -11.70 -11.68 17.37
C ILE A 151 -11.70 -12.93 18.26
N LEU A 152 -10.60 -13.21 18.97
CA LEU A 152 -10.54 -14.28 19.93
C LEU A 152 -11.29 -13.88 21.20
N PRO A 153 -12.10 -14.78 21.76
CA PRO A 153 -12.73 -14.55 23.05
C PRO A 153 -11.72 -14.75 24.18
N GLU A 154 -11.95 -14.13 25.34
CA GLU A 154 -11.03 -14.21 26.50
C GLU A 154 -10.76 -15.65 26.95
N HIS A 155 -11.75 -16.55 26.83
CA HIS A 155 -11.57 -17.98 27.12
C HIS A 155 -10.58 -18.72 26.20
N ALA A 156 -10.08 -18.08 25.14
CA ALA A 156 -8.97 -18.62 24.35
C ALA A 156 -7.65 -18.60 25.14
N ASP A 157 -7.51 -17.70 26.11
CA ASP A 157 -6.37 -17.70 27.02
C ASP A 157 -6.60 -18.69 28.16
N PRO A 158 -5.73 -19.70 28.35
CA PRO A 158 -5.91 -20.74 29.37
C PRO A 158 -5.85 -20.18 30.80
N ASN A 159 -5.27 -18.99 30.97
CA ASN A 159 -5.13 -18.34 32.27
C ASN A 159 -6.34 -17.45 32.63
N SER A 160 -7.24 -17.19 31.69
CA SER A 160 -8.43 -16.36 31.92
C SER A 160 -9.41 -17.04 32.88
N SER A 161 -10.21 -16.23 33.59
CA SER A 161 -11.33 -16.73 34.41
C SER A 161 -12.34 -17.50 33.56
N ASP A 162 -12.60 -17.00 32.35
CA ASP A 162 -13.59 -17.57 31.45
C ASP A 162 -13.20 -18.96 30.98
N ALA A 163 -11.91 -19.21 30.70
CA ALA A 163 -11.43 -20.54 30.36
C ALA A 163 -11.60 -21.54 31.51
N ARG A 164 -11.54 -21.08 32.77
CA ARG A 164 -11.78 -21.93 33.94
C ARG A 164 -13.25 -22.30 34.10
N ILE A 165 -14.16 -21.38 33.75
CA ILE A 165 -15.61 -21.55 33.88
C ILE A 165 -16.18 -22.36 32.70
N LEU A 166 -15.82 -21.98 31.47
CA LEU A 166 -16.40 -22.51 30.23
C LEU A 166 -15.59 -23.68 29.64
N GLY A 167 -14.39 -23.90 30.15
CA GLY A 167 -13.43 -24.86 29.60
C GLY A 167 -12.56 -24.29 28.48
N PRO A 168 -11.58 -25.08 27.98
CA PRO A 168 -10.59 -24.61 27.01
C PRO A 168 -11.20 -24.36 25.63
N PHE A 169 -10.76 -23.27 24.97
CA PHE A 169 -11.19 -22.98 23.60
C PHE A 169 -10.70 -24.04 22.60
N SER A 170 -11.50 -24.26 21.55
CA SER A 170 -11.11 -25.18 20.48
C SER A 170 -9.90 -24.64 19.71
N LYS A 171 -8.77 -25.34 19.79
CA LYS A 171 -7.53 -25.05 19.05
C LYS A 171 -7.74 -24.84 17.55
N ARG A 172 -8.65 -25.59 16.93
CA ARG A 172 -9.00 -25.43 15.50
C ARG A 172 -9.67 -24.08 15.23
N ARG A 173 -10.57 -23.65 16.10
CA ARG A 173 -11.25 -22.34 15.99
C ARG A 173 -10.25 -21.21 16.22
N GLU A 174 -9.34 -21.37 17.17
CA GLU A 174 -8.26 -20.43 17.44
C GLU A 174 -7.37 -20.20 16.21
N VAL A 175 -6.87 -21.28 15.60
CA VAL A 175 -6.06 -21.23 14.36
C VAL A 175 -6.82 -20.48 13.27
N ASN A 176 -8.08 -20.84 13.02
CA ASN A 176 -8.90 -20.21 11.99
C ASN A 176 -9.12 -18.73 12.27
N ALA A 177 -9.37 -18.35 13.53
CA ALA A 177 -9.57 -16.97 13.94
C ALA A 177 -8.30 -16.13 13.73
N ARG A 178 -7.13 -16.63 14.14
CA ARG A 178 -5.83 -15.97 13.93
C ARG A 178 -5.54 -15.76 12.44
N TRP A 179 -5.70 -16.79 11.61
CA TRP A 179 -5.46 -16.68 10.16
C TRP A 179 -6.48 -15.77 9.45
N LYS A 180 -7.75 -15.82 9.86
CA LYS A 180 -8.79 -14.92 9.36
C LYS A 180 -8.46 -13.47 9.71
N TYR A 181 -8.06 -13.21 10.95
CA TYR A 181 -7.66 -11.89 11.40
C TYR A 181 -6.46 -11.37 10.60
N PHE A 182 -5.36 -12.14 10.57
CA PHE A 182 -4.18 -11.80 9.78
C PHE A 182 -4.53 -11.48 8.32
N GLY A 183 -5.29 -12.36 7.67
CA GLY A 183 -5.72 -12.22 6.28
C GLY A 183 -6.58 -10.98 6.03
N GLN A 184 -7.29 -10.47 7.04
CA GLN A 184 -8.06 -9.23 6.97
C GLN A 184 -7.20 -8.01 7.27
N GLU A 185 -6.26 -8.11 8.21
CA GLU A 185 -5.44 -6.98 8.66
C GLU A 185 -4.40 -6.54 7.65
N TRP A 186 -3.65 -7.46 7.05
CA TRP A 186 -2.63 -7.07 6.05
C TRP A 186 -3.28 -6.42 4.81
N LYS A 187 -4.51 -6.80 4.45
CA LYS A 187 -5.27 -6.17 3.36
C LYS A 187 -5.69 -4.72 3.64
N LYS A 188 -5.58 -4.25 4.89
CA LYS A 188 -5.84 -2.85 5.27
C LYS A 188 -4.59 -1.98 5.20
N VAL A 189 -3.41 -2.60 5.10
CA VAL A 189 -2.11 -1.94 4.99
C VAL A 189 -1.88 -1.47 3.54
N LEU A 190 -1.32 -0.28 3.42
CA LEU A 190 -0.80 0.29 2.17
C LEU A 190 0.67 -0.15 2.04
N PRO A 191 1.06 -0.80 0.93
CA PRO A 191 2.43 -1.28 0.79
C PRO A 191 3.44 -0.13 0.75
N PRO A 192 4.62 -0.24 1.37
CA PRO A 192 5.70 0.70 1.10
C PRO A 192 6.18 0.54 -0.34
N LEU A 193 6.74 1.60 -0.92
CA LEU A 193 7.43 1.48 -2.23
C LEU A 193 8.91 1.17 -2.07
N GLN A 194 9.51 1.67 -1.00
CA GLN A 194 10.94 1.61 -0.74
C GLN A 194 11.19 1.49 0.77
N ILE A 195 12.26 0.81 1.15
CA ILE A 195 12.82 0.85 2.50
C ILE A 195 14.06 1.77 2.47
N SER A 196 13.95 2.91 3.15
CA SER A 196 15.10 3.79 3.38
C SER A 196 15.91 3.30 4.58
N VAL A 197 17.24 3.31 4.49
CA VAL A 197 18.11 3.10 5.64
C VAL A 197 18.51 4.48 6.15
N SER A 198 18.12 4.84 7.37
CA SER A 198 18.66 6.05 7.98
C SER A 198 20.06 5.72 8.50
N PRO A 199 21.13 6.40 8.04
CA PRO A 199 22.43 6.22 8.66
C PRO A 199 22.31 6.64 10.12
N SER A 200 22.71 5.76 11.05
CA SER A 200 22.92 6.18 12.44
C SER A 200 23.83 7.40 12.41
N ARG A 201 23.37 8.51 12.99
CA ARG A 201 24.26 9.65 13.25
C ARG A 201 25.39 9.09 14.12
N GLU A 202 26.63 9.35 13.71
CA GLU A 202 27.86 8.99 14.42
C GLU A 202 28.31 7.54 14.13
N VAL A 203 29.10 7.34 13.07
CA VAL A 203 30.55 7.08 13.11
C VAL A 203 31.07 7.21 11.66
N ARG A 204 32.10 8.03 11.44
CA ARG A 204 32.89 8.06 10.21
C ARG A 204 33.78 6.82 10.20
N ASP A 205 33.26 5.67 9.82
CA ASP A 205 34.10 4.49 9.57
C ASP A 205 33.92 4.06 8.12
N GLU A 206 34.86 4.51 7.28
CA GLU A 206 34.95 4.18 5.86
C GLU A 206 35.37 2.72 5.73
N GLY A 207 34.43 1.77 5.77
CA GLY A 207 34.77 0.36 5.51
C GLY A 207 33.70 -0.72 5.62
N SER A 208 32.50 -0.45 6.16
CA SER A 208 31.54 -1.51 6.52
C SER A 208 30.16 -1.41 5.83
N ASP A 209 30.11 -1.02 4.55
CA ASP A 209 28.84 -0.96 3.81
C ASP A 209 28.25 -2.35 3.46
N LEU A 210 29.02 -3.43 3.65
CA LEU A 210 28.57 -4.80 3.33
C LEU A 210 27.65 -5.40 4.41
N GLY A 211 27.75 -4.96 5.67
CA GLY A 211 27.02 -5.56 6.79
C GLY A 211 25.56 -5.14 6.86
N THR A 212 25.29 -3.83 6.81
CA THR A 212 23.96 -3.24 7.02
C THR A 212 22.96 -3.62 5.93
N SER A 213 23.45 -3.87 4.71
CA SER A 213 22.63 -4.24 3.55
C SER A 213 22.04 -5.65 3.63
N THR A 214 22.58 -6.54 4.47
CA THR A 214 22.05 -7.91 4.64
C THR A 214 20.84 -7.97 5.57
N ALA A 215 20.72 -7.01 6.49
CA ALA A 215 19.63 -6.97 7.46
C ALA A 215 18.33 -6.42 6.85
N VAL A 216 18.42 -5.54 5.85
CA VAL A 216 17.26 -4.89 5.23
C VAL A 216 16.87 -5.61 3.95
N ARG A 217 15.63 -6.11 3.89
CA ARG A 217 15.11 -6.74 2.68
C ARG A 217 14.95 -5.70 1.59
N LYS A 218 15.30 -6.09 0.36
CA LYS A 218 14.96 -5.33 -0.82
C LYS A 218 13.48 -5.56 -1.14
N ILE A 219 12.67 -4.50 -1.05
CA ILE A 219 11.23 -4.54 -1.29
C ILE A 219 10.86 -3.56 -2.40
N GLY A 220 10.08 -4.06 -3.36
CA GLY A 220 9.44 -3.23 -4.37
C GLY A 220 10.42 -2.48 -5.28
N PHE A 221 10.49 -1.17 -5.08
CA PHE A 221 11.21 -0.23 -5.95
C PHE A 221 12.58 0.17 -5.39
N ASP A 222 13.10 -0.58 -4.41
CA ASP A 222 14.44 -0.37 -3.89
C ASP A 222 15.49 -0.35 -5.01
N GLY A 223 16.31 0.72 -5.04
CA GLY A 223 17.29 0.97 -6.09
C GLY A 223 16.74 1.67 -7.35
N THR A 224 15.48 2.09 -7.35
CA THR A 224 14.91 2.90 -8.45
C THR A 224 14.59 4.33 -8.01
N THR A 225 14.67 5.28 -8.93
CA THR A 225 14.38 6.71 -8.71
C THR A 225 12.87 7.03 -8.67
N VAL A 226 12.00 6.01 -8.62
CA VAL A 226 10.55 6.20 -8.80
C VAL A 226 9.92 7.05 -7.70
N LEU A 227 10.35 6.88 -6.44
CA LEU A 227 9.85 7.69 -5.31
C LEU A 227 10.35 9.13 -5.40
N GLU A 228 11.63 9.32 -5.73
CA GLU A 228 12.26 10.62 -5.89
C GLU A 228 11.63 11.42 -7.03
N GLU A 229 11.41 10.79 -8.19
CA GLU A 229 10.66 11.37 -9.31
C GLU A 229 9.27 11.84 -8.86
N LEU A 230 8.56 11.02 -8.08
CA LEU A 230 7.23 11.35 -7.58
C LEU A 230 7.27 12.56 -6.63
N ILE A 231 8.26 12.62 -5.73
CA ILE A 231 8.49 13.78 -4.86
C ILE A 231 8.78 15.03 -5.72
N GLN A 232 9.65 14.92 -6.72
CA GLN A 232 9.98 16.02 -7.64
C GLN A 232 8.75 16.52 -8.41
N LEU A 233 7.86 15.63 -8.86
CA LEU A 233 6.62 16.03 -9.57
C LEU A 233 5.69 16.91 -8.73
N THR A 234 5.78 16.82 -7.40
CA THR A 234 4.98 17.66 -6.52
C THR A 234 5.64 18.99 -6.17
N THR A 235 6.96 19.13 -6.38
CA THR A 235 7.70 20.37 -6.07
C THR A 235 7.93 21.19 -7.33
N LYS A 236 8.39 20.57 -8.41
CA LYS A 236 8.75 21.20 -9.70
C LYS A 236 8.14 20.41 -10.87
N PRO A 237 6.88 20.68 -11.27
CA PRO A 237 6.23 19.95 -12.37
C PRO A 237 6.76 20.33 -13.77
N GLU A 238 7.84 21.11 -13.87
CA GLU A 238 8.36 21.69 -15.12
C GLU A 238 8.81 20.63 -16.13
N ASN A 239 9.18 19.43 -15.66
CA ASN A 239 9.59 18.32 -16.52
C ASN A 239 8.42 17.57 -17.17
N THR A 240 7.17 18.02 -16.96
CA THR A 240 5.96 17.36 -17.51
C THR A 240 5.56 17.99 -18.85
N SER A 241 6.44 17.94 -19.84
CA SER A 241 6.29 18.65 -21.13
C SER A 241 5.10 18.20 -21.99
N ALA A 242 4.43 17.10 -21.65
CA ALA A 242 3.36 16.49 -22.47
C ALA A 242 1.96 16.52 -21.84
N ALA A 243 1.76 17.16 -20.69
CA ALA A 243 0.50 17.07 -19.97
C ALA A 243 -0.53 18.13 -20.41
N PHE A 244 -1.66 17.67 -20.96
CA PHE A 244 -2.85 18.49 -21.24
C PHE A 244 -3.60 18.94 -19.97
N LEU A 245 -3.19 18.45 -18.81
CA LEU A 245 -3.87 18.69 -17.53
C LEU A 245 -3.21 19.85 -16.77
N PRO A 246 -3.98 20.72 -16.08
CA PRO A 246 -3.41 21.84 -15.33
C PRO A 246 -2.37 21.37 -14.29
N ARG A 247 -1.22 22.05 -14.22
CA ARG A 247 -0.11 21.69 -13.31
C ARG A 247 -0.55 21.58 -11.85
N ARG A 248 -1.38 22.53 -11.38
CA ARG A 248 -1.95 22.51 -10.01
C ARG A 248 -2.78 21.25 -9.75
N TRP A 249 -3.54 20.81 -10.75
CA TRP A 249 -4.36 19.60 -10.64
C TRP A 249 -3.47 18.37 -10.49
N LEU A 250 -2.45 18.21 -11.34
CA LEU A 250 -1.51 17.09 -11.29
C LEU A 250 -0.75 17.05 -9.96
N ARG A 251 -0.18 18.18 -9.55
CA ARG A 251 0.53 18.32 -8.27
C ARG A 251 -0.33 17.80 -7.12
N ARG A 252 -1.59 18.25 -7.04
CA ARG A 252 -2.53 17.82 -6.00
C ARG A 252 -2.78 16.30 -6.03
N ARG A 253 -2.93 15.69 -7.21
CA ARG A 253 -3.12 14.23 -7.33
C ARG A 253 -1.91 13.44 -6.85
N TYR A 254 -0.69 13.88 -7.20
CA TYR A 254 0.54 13.23 -6.73
C TYR A 254 0.77 13.43 -5.23
N GLN A 255 0.44 14.60 -4.68
CA GLN A 255 0.51 14.80 -3.23
C GLN A 255 -0.50 13.92 -2.47
N GLU A 256 -1.71 13.72 -3.00
CA GLU A 256 -2.68 12.76 -2.44
C GLU A 256 -2.20 11.30 -2.56
N LEU A 257 -1.45 10.97 -3.60
CA LEU A 257 -0.80 9.67 -3.71
C LEU A 257 0.29 9.53 -2.64
N LEU A 258 1.16 10.52 -2.46
CA LEU A 258 2.19 10.52 -1.41
C LEU A 258 1.61 10.36 0.00
N GLY A 259 0.42 10.93 0.26
CA GLY A 259 -0.31 10.70 1.52
C GLY A 259 -0.74 9.24 1.76
N ARG A 260 -0.64 8.38 0.75
CA ARG A 260 -1.00 6.95 0.76
C ARG A 260 0.18 6.04 0.44
N LEU A 261 1.40 6.59 0.44
CA LEU A 261 2.66 5.89 0.20
C LEU A 261 3.50 5.96 1.48
N PRO A 262 3.34 4.99 2.41
CA PRO A 262 4.21 4.95 3.58
C PRO A 262 5.66 4.72 3.15
N ILE A 263 6.56 5.48 3.76
CA ILE A 263 8.01 5.32 3.64
C ILE A 263 8.44 4.56 4.88
N LEU A 264 9.01 3.37 4.67
CA LEU A 264 9.54 2.57 5.76
C LEU A 264 11.02 2.94 5.94
N THR A 265 11.41 3.33 7.14
CA THR A 265 12.79 3.71 7.47
C THR A 265 13.33 2.75 8.51
N PHE A 266 14.38 2.02 8.14
CA PHE A 266 15.13 1.18 9.07
C PHE A 266 16.09 2.07 9.86
N ILE A 267 15.95 2.05 11.18
CA ILE A 267 16.84 2.69 12.12
C ILE A 267 17.74 1.60 12.67
N SER A 268 19.02 1.66 12.28
CA SER A 268 20.06 0.76 12.79
C SER A 268 20.13 0.81 14.31
N ALA A 269 20.47 -0.34 14.90
CA ALA A 269 20.74 -0.42 16.33
C ALA A 269 21.82 0.62 16.69
N CYS A 270 21.54 1.44 17.69
CA CYS A 270 22.57 2.26 18.31
C CYS A 270 23.32 1.36 19.30
N GLU A 271 24.63 1.16 19.10
CA GLU A 271 25.48 0.44 20.04
C GLU A 271 25.83 1.34 21.23
N ASP A 272 24.81 1.77 21.98
CA ASP A 272 25.06 2.31 23.30
C ASP A 272 25.52 1.17 24.21
N MET A 273 26.69 1.35 24.84
CA MET A 273 27.58 0.36 25.49
C MET A 273 26.97 -0.62 26.52
N LYS A 274 25.65 -0.67 26.73
CA LYS A 274 25.02 -1.53 27.74
C LYS A 274 23.81 -2.33 27.26
N ILE A 275 23.16 -2.00 26.14
CA ILE A 275 21.97 -2.73 25.66
C ILE A 275 21.95 -2.77 24.13
N LYS A 276 22.30 -3.92 23.53
CA LYS A 276 22.10 -4.17 22.10
C LYS A 276 20.59 -4.28 21.82
N LYS A 277 19.95 -3.16 21.49
CA LYS A 277 18.57 -3.17 20.99
C LYS A 277 18.58 -3.62 19.53
N PRO A 278 17.67 -4.52 19.10
CA PRO A 278 17.54 -4.83 17.68
C PRO A 278 17.17 -3.55 16.92
N GLY A 279 17.60 -3.47 15.65
CA GLY A 279 17.17 -2.39 14.76
C GLY A 279 15.65 -2.29 14.72
N SER A 280 15.14 -1.09 14.50
CA SER A 280 13.69 -0.84 14.51
C SER A 280 13.25 -0.17 13.23
N PHE A 281 12.02 -0.44 12.81
CA PHE A 281 11.41 0.21 11.65
C PHE A 281 10.49 1.34 12.10
N SER A 282 10.67 2.51 11.49
CA SER A 282 9.76 3.63 11.62
C SER A 282 9.01 3.86 10.30
N VAL A 283 7.77 4.32 10.40
CA VAL A 283 6.95 4.64 9.23
C VAL A 283 6.76 6.15 9.16
N SER A 284 7.11 6.74 8.04
CA SER A 284 6.92 8.17 7.76
C SER A 284 6.16 8.38 6.43
N LEU A 285 5.81 9.63 6.14
CA LEU A 285 5.26 10.06 4.86
C LEU A 285 6.17 11.14 4.28
N ALA A 286 6.13 11.31 2.96
CA ALA A 286 6.86 12.39 2.31
C ALA A 286 6.40 13.77 2.83
N SER A 287 7.32 14.73 2.96
CA SER A 287 7.06 16.05 3.55
C SER A 287 5.99 16.88 2.82
N ASN A 288 5.89 16.67 1.51
CA ASN A 288 4.94 17.27 0.57
C ASN A 288 3.64 16.46 0.41
N ALA A 289 3.48 15.36 1.14
CA ALA A 289 2.26 14.57 1.10
C ALA A 289 1.07 15.40 1.56
N LEU A 290 -0.02 15.36 0.80
CA LEU A 290 -1.30 15.80 1.33
C LEU A 290 -1.69 14.78 2.38
N LYS A 291 -1.55 15.17 3.65
CA LYS A 291 -2.12 14.42 4.75
C LYS A 291 -3.58 14.23 4.40
N THR A 292 -3.98 13.02 4.04
CA THR A 292 -5.40 12.68 4.02
C THR A 292 -5.86 13.10 5.40
N ARG A 293 -6.80 14.04 5.44
CA ARG A 293 -7.38 14.53 6.67
C ARG A 293 -8.02 13.30 7.30
N ASN A 294 -7.23 12.53 8.03
CA ASN A 294 -7.63 11.24 8.54
C ASN A 294 -8.70 11.57 9.55
N GLN A 295 -9.93 11.33 9.10
CA GLN A 295 -11.05 10.84 9.89
C GLN A 295 -11.15 11.49 11.26
N GLY A 296 -11.85 12.61 11.32
CA GLY A 296 -12.45 13.09 12.55
C GLY A 296 -11.44 13.54 13.60
N ARG A 297 -10.73 14.65 13.35
CA ARG A 297 -11.00 15.70 14.33
C ARG A 297 -12.45 16.06 14.05
N PRO A 298 -13.41 15.78 14.96
CA PRO A 298 -14.69 16.44 14.88
C PRO A 298 -14.36 17.90 14.60
N SER A 299 -15.04 18.53 13.64
CA SER A 299 -15.08 19.98 13.68
C SER A 299 -15.40 20.34 15.13
N PRO A 300 -14.63 21.23 15.79
CA PRO A 300 -14.96 21.62 17.16
C PRO A 300 -16.46 21.89 17.20
N CYS A 301 -17.17 21.27 18.16
CA CYS A 301 -18.60 21.50 18.31
C CYS A 301 -18.82 23.01 18.29
N ALA A 302 -19.81 23.47 17.51
CA ALA A 302 -20.14 24.89 17.45
C ALA A 302 -20.30 25.40 18.89
N THR A 303 -19.49 26.38 19.25
CA THR A 303 -19.59 27.02 20.56
C THR A 303 -20.82 27.92 20.58
N ASP A 304 -21.31 28.28 21.76
CA ASP A 304 -22.46 29.20 21.88
C ASP A 304 -22.21 30.54 21.16
N ASN A 305 -20.94 30.95 21.03
CA ASN A 305 -20.54 32.13 20.25
C ASN A 305 -20.76 31.95 18.74
N ASP A 306 -20.52 30.75 18.19
CA ASP A 306 -20.76 30.45 16.78
C ASP A 306 -22.26 30.43 16.45
N VAL A 307 -23.08 29.98 17.40
CA VAL A 307 -24.55 30.00 17.31
C VAL A 307 -25.08 31.43 17.39
N ALA A 308 -24.59 32.23 18.33
CA ALA A 308 -24.98 33.64 18.50
C ALA A 308 -24.60 34.51 17.28
N TRP A 309 -23.46 34.24 16.65
CA TRP A 309 -23.04 34.94 15.44
C TRP A 309 -23.99 34.67 14.26
N ASN A 310 -24.43 33.42 14.07
CA ASN A 310 -25.41 33.08 13.03
C ASN A 310 -26.79 33.72 13.27
N GLN A 311 -27.22 33.86 14.53
CA GLN A 311 -28.50 34.49 14.85
C GLN A 311 -28.50 36.00 14.57
N LYS A 312 -27.41 36.71 14.85
CA LYS A 312 -27.30 38.17 14.58
C LYS A 312 -27.39 38.50 13.09
N HIS A 313 -26.91 37.63 12.21
CA HIS A 313 -26.93 37.87 10.77
C HIS A 313 -28.25 37.49 10.08
N LEU A 314 -29.13 36.74 10.74
CA LEU A 314 -30.45 36.38 10.21
C LEU A 314 -31.51 37.46 10.47
N VAL A 315 -31.32 38.34 11.44
CA VAL A 315 -32.28 39.42 11.78
C VAL A 315 -32.09 40.69 10.92
N SER A 316 -30.97 40.79 10.21
CA SER A 316 -30.63 41.96 9.38
C SER A 316 -30.92 41.76 7.87
N ARG A 317 -31.82 40.85 7.51
CA ARG A 317 -32.34 40.66 6.14
C ARG A 317 -33.86 40.67 6.16
#